data_AF-A0A2Z5G940-F1
#
_entry.id   AF-A0A2Z5G940-F1
#
_cell.length_a   1.000
_cell.length_b   1.000
_cell.length_c   1.000
_cell.angle_alpha   90.00
_cell.angle_beta   90.00
_cell.angle_gamma   90.00
#
_symmetry.space_group_name_H-M   'P 1'
#
loop_
_entity.id
_entity.type
_entity.pdbx_description
1 polymer ?
#
loop_
_entity_poly.entity_id
_entity_poly.type
_entity_poly.pdbx_seq_one_letter_code
_entity_poly.pdbx_strand_id
1 'polypeptide(L)' 'MCDLLAKGAINPPIAARFPLAEASAAMTLAESRTVQGKVVLLP' A
#
# COMPACT_ATOMS: atom_id res chain seq x y z
N MET A 1 -7.92 15.73 9.34
CA MET A 1 -8.18 14.35 8.79
C MET A 1 -7.01 13.42 9.07
N CYS A 2 -5.76 13.80 8.78
CA CYS A 2 -4.58 13.02 9.17
C CYS A 2 -4.32 12.98 10.69
N ASP A 3 -5.05 13.77 11.50
CA ASP A 3 -4.85 13.88 12.94
C ASP A 3 -5.01 12.54 13.68
N LEU A 4 -5.92 11.69 13.22
CA LEU A 4 -6.10 10.34 13.78
C LEU A 4 -4.92 9.43 13.46
N LEU A 5 -4.34 9.56 12.26
CA LEU A 5 -3.13 8.84 11.87
C LEU A 5 -1.93 9.32 12.68
N ALA A 6 -1.79 10.65 12.83
CA ALA A 6 -0.72 11.26 13.61
C ALA A 6 -0.76 10.87 15.09
N LYS A 7 -1.96 10.71 15.65
CA LYS A 7 -2.18 10.23 17.02
C LYS A 7 -2.09 8.70 17.16
N GLY A 8 -1.84 7.96 16.07
CA GLY A 8 -1.77 6.49 16.08
C GLY A 8 -3.11 5.78 16.26
N ALA A 9 -4.23 6.51 16.23
CA ALA A 9 -5.58 5.95 16.40
C ALA A 9 -6.03 5.11 15.20
N ILE A 10 -5.40 5.29 14.02
CA ILE A 10 -5.62 4.48 12.83
C ILE A 10 -4.27 4.04 12.26
N ASN A 11 -4.19 2.77 11.84
CA ASN A 11 -3.01 2.19 11.20
C ASN A 11 -3.40 1.53 9.87
N PRO A 12 -3.15 2.17 8.71
CA PRO A 12 -3.49 1.60 7.42
C PRO A 12 -2.63 0.36 7.10
N PRO A 13 -3.22 -0.81 6.79
CA PRO A 13 -2.46 -2.00 6.46
C PRO A 13 -1.73 -1.84 5.12
N ILE A 14 -0.47 -2.28 5.07
CA ILE A 14 0.34 -2.34 3.85
C ILE A 14 0.44 -3.81 3.45
N ALA A 15 -0.13 -4.13 2.29
CA ALA A 15 -0.18 -5.48 1.75
C ALA A 15 1.16 -5.88 1.10
N ALA A 16 1.81 -4.93 0.40
CA ALA A 16 3.05 -5.18 -0.30
C ALA A 16 3.85 -3.89 -0.54
N ARG A 17 5.16 -4.05 -0.74
CA ARG A 17 6.09 -2.99 -1.16
C ARG A 17 6.85 -3.47 -2.38
N PHE A 18 6.93 -2.64 -3.41
CA PHE A 18 7.65 -2.91 -4.64
C PHE A 18 8.63 -1.79 -4.96
N PRO A 19 9.78 -2.06 -5.57
CA PRO A 19 10.60 -1.03 -6.22
C PRO A 19 9.78 -0.30 -7.30
N LEU A 20 10.07 0.98 -7.57
CA LEU A 20 9.40 1.75 -8.62
C LEU A 20 9.58 1.11 -10.00
N ALA A 21 10.72 0.45 -10.22
CA ALA A 21 11.01 -0.33 -11.43
C ALA A 21 9.99 -1.47 -11.68
N GLU A 22 9.28 -1.92 -10.64
CA GLU A 22 8.31 -3.03 -10.70
C GLU A 22 6.85 -2.55 -10.64
N ALA A 23 6.57 -1.31 -11.06
CA ALA A 23 5.22 -0.73 -10.99
C ALA A 23 4.13 -1.58 -11.70
N SER A 24 4.47 -2.29 -12.76
CA SER A 24 3.53 -3.19 -13.46
C SER A 24 3.10 -4.39 -12.60
N ALA A 25 4.05 -5.00 -11.88
CA ALA A 25 3.77 -6.09 -10.95
C ALA A 25 2.94 -5.61 -9.75
N ALA A 26 3.27 -4.43 -9.23
CA ALA A 26 2.50 -3.77 -8.18
C ALA A 26 1.05 -3.53 -8.60
N MET A 27 0.81 -3.06 -9.83
CA MET A 27 -0.54 -2.82 -10.36
C MET A 27 -1.31 -4.12 -10.55
N THR A 28 -0.65 -5.16 -11.06
CA THR A 28 -1.24 -6.50 -11.23
C THR A 28 -1.76 -7.05 -9.89
N LEU A 29 -0.96 -6.92 -8.82
CA LEU A 29 -1.38 -7.34 -7.48
C LEU A 29 -2.51 -6.47 -6.91
N ALA A 30 -2.50 -5.17 -7.19
CA ALA A 30 -3.56 -4.27 -6.73
C ALA A 30 -4.91 -4.56 -7.41
N GLU A 31 -4.90 -4.98 -8.67
CA GLU A 31 -6.10 -5.30 -9.45
C GLU A 31 -6.63 -6.72 -9.21
N SER A 32 -5.79 -7.64 -8.75
CA SER A 32 -6.19 -9.03 -8.50
C SER A 32 -7.30 -9.16 -7.45
N ARG A 33 -7.45 -8.15 -6.57
CA ARG A 33 -8.34 -8.16 -5.40
C ARG A 33 -8.08 -9.35 -4.45
N THR A 34 -6.89 -9.94 -4.50
CA THR A 34 -6.51 -11.09 -3.65
C THR A 34 -5.84 -10.68 -2.35
N VAL A 35 -5.44 -9.41 -2.21
CA VAL A 35 -4.81 -8.88 -1.01
C VAL A 35 -5.64 -7.73 -0.43
N GLN A 36 -5.66 -7.64 0.91
CA GLN A 36 -6.27 -6.51 1.61
C GLN A 36 -5.19 -5.54 2.08
N GLY A 37 -5.34 -4.27 1.73
CA GLY A 37 -4.43 -3.20 2.14
C GLY A 37 -3.78 -2.49 0.97
N LYS A 38 -2.82 -1.61 1.29
CA LYS A 38 -2.17 -0.74 0.29
C LYS A 38 -0.96 -1.42 -0.34
N VAL A 39 -0.75 -1.18 -1.62
CA VAL A 39 0.51 -1.48 -2.32
C VAL A 39 1.33 -0.20 -2.39
N VAL A 40 2.59 -0.23 -1.97
CA VAL A 40 3.47 0.95 -1.89
C VAL A 40 4.65 0.78 -2.84
N LEU A 41 4.90 1.80 -3.67
CA LEU A 41 6.12 1.88 -4.46
C LEU A 41 7.21 2.56 -3.64
N LEU A 42 8.39 1.95 -3.64
CA LEU A 42 9.63 2.50 -3.10
C LEU A 42 10.47 3.09 -4.24
N PRO A 43 11.30 4.11 -3.98
CA PRO A 43 12.21 4.65 -4.99
C PRO A 43 13.08 3.59 -5.67
#